data_AF-A0A7L4PI45-F1
#
_entry.id   AF-A0A7L4PI45-F1
#
_cell.length_a   1.000
_cell.length_b   1.000
_cell.length_c   1.000
_cell.angle_alpha   90.00
_cell.angle_beta   90.00
_cell.angle_gamma   90.00
#
_symmetry.space_group_name_H-M   'P 1'
#
loop_
_entity.id
_entity.type
_entity.pdbx_description
1 polymer ?
#
loop_
_entity_poly.entity_id
_entity_poly.type
_entity_poly.pdbx_seq_one_letter_code
_entity_poly.pdbx_strand_id
1 'polypeptide(L)' 'MVYRCGEKPGKGRYICINCGEDLYLDDEMDAILPCEKCNSCYFQKGFDMRYT' A
#
# COMPACT_ATOMS: atom_id res chain seq x y z
N MET A 1 -3.23 6.81 7.85
CA MET A 1 -4.48 6.39 7.19
C MET A 1 -4.33 4.94 6.74
N VAL A 2 -5.31 4.09 7.03
CA VAL A 2 -5.29 2.67 6.63
C VAL A 2 -6.15 2.52 5.38
N TYR A 3 -5.65 1.74 4.42
CA TYR A 3 -6.27 1.46 3.13
C TYR A 3 -6.54 -0.04 2.99
N ARG A 4 -7.58 -0.36 2.23
CA ARG A 4 -8.05 -1.73 2.00
C ARG A 4 -7.95 -2.17 0.55
N CYS A 5 -7.97 -3.49 0.34
CA CYS A 5 -7.99 -4.07 -0.99
C CYS A 5 -9.13 -3.52 -1.84
N GLY A 6 -8.86 -3.24 -3.11
CA GLY A 6 -9.82 -2.65 -4.04
C GLY A 6 -9.91 -1.12 -3.97
N GLU A 7 -9.38 -0.47 -2.93
CA GLU A 7 -9.27 0.99 -2.91
C GLU A 7 -8.16 1.49 -3.84
N LYS A 8 -8.36 2.69 -4.38
CA LYS A 8 -7.43 3.37 -5.29
C LYS A 8 -6.96 4.68 -4.67
N PRO A 9 -6.08 4.63 -3.65
CA PRO A 9 -5.55 5.83 -3.00
C PRO A 9 -4.54 6.62 -3.82
N GLY A 10 -4.23 6.15 -5.03
CA GLY A 10 -3.27 6.75 -5.94
C GLY A 10 -1.84 6.27 -5.71
N LYS A 11 -0.91 6.81 -6.51
CA LYS A 11 0.49 6.41 -6.51
C LYS A 11 1.16 6.60 -5.15
N GLY A 12 2.08 5.70 -4.84
CA GLY A 12 2.92 5.79 -3.66
C GLY A 12 3.27 4.44 -3.06
N ARG A 13 4.02 4.50 -1.96
CA ARG A 13 4.42 3.34 -1.18
C ARG A 13 3.37 3.03 -0.12
N TYR A 14 2.92 1.78 -0.10
CA TYR A 14 1.98 1.24 0.88
C TYR A 14 2.68 0.11 1.62
N ILE A 15 2.43 -0.02 2.92
CA ILE A 15 3.08 -1.02 3.77
C ILE A 15 1.98 -1.83 4.44
N CYS A 16 2.03 -3.15 4.29
CA CYS A 16 1.10 -4.04 4.96
C CYS A 16 1.33 -3.96 6.47
N ILE A 17 0.27 -3.66 7.22
CA ILE A 17 0.38 -3.53 8.68
C ILE A 17 0.55 -4.88 9.39
N ASN A 18 0.28 -5.99 8.68
CA ASN A 18 0.29 -7.33 9.27
C ASN A 18 1.66 -8.02 9.14
N CYS A 19 2.28 -7.97 7.96
CA CYS A 19 3.58 -8.60 7.70
C CYS A 19 4.72 -7.62 7.40
N GLY A 20 4.42 -6.34 7.19
CA GLY A 20 5.42 -5.31 6.84
C GLY A 20 5.80 -5.26 5.36
N GLU A 21 5.08 -5.97 4.48
CA GLU A 21 5.34 -5.97 3.04
C GLU A 21 5.12 -4.59 2.41
N ASP A 22 6.06 -4.14 1.59
CA ASP A 22 5.90 -2.94 0.77
C ASP A 22 5.19 -3.25 -0.56
N LEU A 23 4.14 -2.50 -0.81
CA LEU A 23 3.38 -2.46 -2.05
C LEU A 23 3.59 -1.09 -2.69
N TYR A 24 4.20 -1.05 -3.86
CA TYR A 24 4.38 0.18 -4.61
C TYR A 24 3.32 0.27 -5.70
N LEU A 25 2.50 1.32 -5.65
CA LEU A 25 1.55 1.64 -6.71
C LEU A 25 2.16 2.71 -7.61
N ASP A 26 2.38 2.36 -8.87
CA ASP A 26 2.96 3.23 -9.89
C ASP A 26 1.90 3.87 -10.79
N ASP A 27 0.66 3.35 -10.80
CA ASP A 27 -0.51 4.01 -11.40
C ASP A 27 -1.50 4.57 -10.36
N GLU A 28 -2.24 5.60 -10.75
CA GLU A 28 -3.30 6.19 -9.92
C GLU A 28 -4.56 5.32 -9.94
N MET A 29 -4.70 4.52 -11.01
CA MET A 29 -5.80 3.61 -11.22
C MET A 29 -5.57 2.23 -10.61
N ASP A 30 -4.37 1.95 -10.10
CA ASP A 30 -4.09 0.67 -9.44
C ASP A 30 -4.89 0.52 -8.17
N ALA A 31 -5.48 -0.66 -8.05
CA ALA A 31 -6.15 -1.08 -6.83
C ALA A 31 -5.14 -1.74 -5.91
N ILE A 32 -5.29 -1.50 -4.61
CA ILE A 32 -4.57 -2.28 -3.61
C ILE A 32 -4.99 -3.75 -3.75
N LEU A 33 -4.01 -4.60 -4.02
CA LEU A 33 -4.19 -6.04 -4.02
C LEU A 33 -3.97 -6.60 -2.62
N PRO A 34 -4.57 -7.77 -2.29
CA PRO A 34 -4.25 -8.48 -1.06
C PRO A 34 -2.76 -8.79 -0.98
N CYS A 35 -2.18 -8.70 0.21
CA CYS A 35 -0.76 -8.97 0.43
C CYS A 35 -0.43 -10.41 0.03
N GLU A 36 0.58 -10.60 -0.82
CA GLU A 36 1.01 -11.92 -1.30
C GLU A 36 1.57 -12.80 -0.18
N LYS A 37 2.18 -12.21 0.86
CA LYS A 37 2.70 -12.99 2.00
C LYS A 37 1.67 -13.45 3.03
N CYS A 38 0.69 -12.61 3.36
CA CYS A 38 -0.20 -12.88 4.49
C CYS A 38 -1.69 -12.79 4.15
N ASN A 39 -2.03 -12.50 2.88
CA ASN A 39 -3.39 -12.33 2.40
C ASN A 39 -4.20 -11.26 3.14
N SER A 40 -3.51 -10.35 3.86
CA SER A 40 -4.13 -9.24 4.56
C SER A 40 -4.47 -8.12 3.59
N CYS A 41 -5.59 -7.46 3.87
CA CYS A 41 -6.11 -6.33 3.12
C CYS A 41 -5.96 -5.01 3.86
N TYR A 42 -4.94 -4.87 4.70
CA TYR A 42 -4.73 -3.65 5.47
C TYR A 42 -3.33 -3.09 5.20
N PHE A 43 -3.30 -1.89 4.62
CA PHE A 43 -2.08 -1.21 4.22
C PHE A 43 -2.05 0.23 4.76
N GLN A 44 -0.87 0.73 5.10
CA GLN A 44 -0.64 2.12 5.45
C GLN A 44 0.20 2.80 4.38
N LYS A 45 -0.14 4.03 3.98
CA LYS A 45 0.71 4.79 3.05
C LYS A 45 2.00 5.22 3.78
N GLY A 46 3.12 4.69 3.33
CA GLY A 46 4.44 5.10 3.78
C GLY A 46 4.76 6.47 3.21
N PHE A 47 5.21 7.39 4.07
CA PHE A 47 5.81 8.64 3.59
C PHE A 47 7.17 8.29 2.99
N ASP A 48 7.32 8.46 1.68
CA ASP A 48 8.65 8.44 1.06
C ASP A 48 9.39 9.67 1.59
N MET A 49 10.32 9.45 2.53
CA MET A 49 11.13 10.51 3.15
C MET A 49 12.17 11.10 2.18
N ARG A 50 11.86 11.22 0.88
CA ARG A 50 12.73 11.79 -0.16
C ARG A 50 12.73 13.32 -0.21
N TYR A 51 12.31 13.99 0.86
CA TYR A 51 12.47 15.43 1.03
C TYR A 51 13.25 15.72 2.32
N THR A 52 14.58 15.71 2.23
CA THR A 52 15.52 16.47 3.07
C THR A 52 16.46 17.21 2.14
#